data_AF-A0A9E1ECF2-F1
#
_entry.id   AF-A0A9E1ECF2-F1
#
_cell.length_a   1.000
_cell.length_b   1.000
_cell.length_c   1.000
_cell.angle_alpha   90.00
_cell.angle_beta   90.00
_cell.angle_gamma   90.00
#
_symmetry.space_group_name_H-M   'P 1'
#
loop_
_entity.id
_entity.type
_entity.pdbx_description
1 polymer ?
#
loop_
_entity_poly.entity_id
_entity_poly.type
_entity_poly.pdbx_seq_one_letter_code
_entity_poly.pdbx_strand_id
1 'polypeptide(L)'
;MERLTISKITEETGAYELAHNCTFIRDGETWYRDFDNEIRLRDMMREIIKNHSQYDEQCDDDEILDEILFENLQYPADDIDGLIAVFSMLAWSHSDLRERLKAYENTGLTPEQVQELKERDTAKRPIKTKGLKNFHGNIFDNADLLEMEE
;
A
#
# COMPACT_ATOMS: atom_id res chain seq x y z
N MET A 1 -2.66 -18.51 -0.80
CA MET A 1 -1.81 -17.81 -1.79
C MET A 1 -0.38 -17.89 -1.29
N GLU A 2 0.57 -18.25 -2.14
CA GLU A 2 2.00 -18.17 -1.78
C GLU A 2 2.42 -16.70 -1.65
N ARG A 3 3.37 -16.43 -0.75
CA ARG A 3 3.83 -15.07 -0.44
C ARG A 3 4.54 -14.46 -1.64
N LEU A 4 4.12 -13.27 -2.07
CA LEU A 4 4.72 -12.51 -3.17
C LEU A 4 5.75 -11.48 -2.67
N THR A 5 5.56 -10.91 -1.47
CA THR A 5 6.45 -9.86 -0.97
C THR A 5 7.68 -10.43 -0.26
N ILE A 6 8.86 -10.15 -0.80
CA ILE A 6 10.14 -10.62 -0.22
C ILE A 6 11.10 -9.46 -0.03
N SER A 7 11.91 -9.53 1.02
CA SER A 7 12.78 -8.42 1.45
C SER A 7 14.06 -8.29 0.63
N LYS A 8 14.54 -9.41 0.08
CA LYS A 8 15.78 -9.50 -0.68
C LYS A 8 15.52 -10.16 -2.02
N ILE A 9 15.92 -9.46 -3.08
CA ILE A 9 15.93 -9.97 -4.45
C ILE A 9 17.39 -10.20 -4.84
N THR A 10 17.65 -11.28 -5.55
CA THR A 10 18.96 -11.62 -6.15
C THR A 10 18.73 -12.13 -7.57
N GLU A 11 19.77 -12.21 -8.39
CA GLU A 11 19.67 -12.80 -9.74
C GLU A 11 19.04 -14.21 -9.72
N GLU A 12 19.32 -14.99 -8.67
CA GLU A 12 18.76 -16.34 -8.48
C GLU A 12 17.25 -16.34 -8.23
N THR A 13 16.70 -15.23 -7.75
CA THR A 13 15.26 -15.11 -7.49
C THR A 13 14.49 -15.06 -8.81
N GLY A 14 15.01 -14.35 -9.81
CA GLY A 14 14.42 -14.27 -11.14
C GLY A 14 13.50 -13.07 -11.37
N ALA A 15 13.03 -12.93 -12.61
CA ALA A 15 12.29 -11.76 -13.09
C ALA A 15 10.87 -11.65 -12.52
N TYR A 16 10.23 -12.78 -12.18
CA TYR A 16 8.87 -12.78 -11.65
C TYR A 16 8.82 -12.15 -10.27
N GLU A 17 9.73 -12.58 -9.39
CA GLU A 17 9.86 -12.05 -8.04
C GLU A 17 10.37 -10.61 -8.07
N LEU A 18 11.29 -10.28 -8.98
CA LEU A 18 11.70 -8.89 -9.20
C LEU A 18 10.49 -8.02 -9.59
N ALA A 19 9.63 -8.45 -10.52
CA ALA A 19 8.48 -7.66 -10.94
C ALA A 19 7.54 -7.28 -9.78
N HIS A 20 7.35 -8.18 -8.81
CA HIS A 20 6.54 -7.91 -7.61
C HIS A 20 7.27 -7.12 -6.52
N ASN A 21 8.59 -6.96 -6.62
CA ASN A 21 9.42 -6.41 -5.55
C ASN A 21 10.37 -5.29 -5.99
N CYS A 22 10.34 -4.89 -7.26
CA CYS A 22 11.22 -3.89 -7.86
C CYS A 22 10.99 -2.48 -7.30
N THR A 23 9.86 -2.22 -6.64
CA THR A 23 9.69 -1.02 -5.82
C THR A 23 9.20 -1.36 -4.42
N PHE A 24 9.61 -0.58 -3.43
CA PHE A 24 9.30 -0.80 -2.02
C PHE A 24 9.41 0.51 -1.22
N ILE A 25 8.88 0.53 0.01
CA ILE A 25 9.02 1.67 0.90
C ILE A 25 10.18 1.46 1.87
N ARG A 26 11.05 2.47 1.99
CA ARG A 26 12.08 2.57 3.03
C ARG A 26 12.13 4.02 3.50
N ASP A 27 12.08 4.20 4.82
CA ASP A 27 12.09 5.51 5.48
C ASP A 27 10.99 6.46 5.00
N GLY A 28 9.83 5.91 4.65
CA GLY A 28 8.66 6.68 4.17
C GLY A 28 8.70 7.03 2.68
N GLU A 29 9.76 6.67 1.96
CA GLU A 29 9.93 6.99 0.53
C GLU A 29 9.86 5.73 -0.34
N THR A 30 9.48 5.90 -1.61
CA THR A 30 9.59 4.83 -2.62
C THR A 30 11.02 4.67 -3.09
N TRP A 31 11.48 3.43 -3.08
CA TRP A 31 12.75 3.02 -3.66
C TRP A 31 12.49 2.05 -4.81
N TYR A 32 13.30 2.18 -5.86
CA TYR A 32 13.43 1.19 -6.91
C TYR A 32 14.62 0.28 -6.60
N ARG A 33 14.54 -0.98 -7.04
CA ARG A 33 15.66 -1.91 -7.06
C ARG A 33 15.66 -2.78 -8.29
N ASP A 34 16.86 -3.14 -8.70
CA ASP A 34 17.15 -4.30 -9.53
C ASP A 34 17.86 -5.38 -8.68
N PHE A 35 18.61 -6.28 -9.31
CA PHE A 35 19.31 -7.35 -8.60
C PHE A 35 20.48 -6.85 -7.72
N ASP A 36 21.15 -5.78 -8.13
CA ASP A 36 22.40 -5.31 -7.52
C ASP A 36 22.31 -3.89 -6.96
N ASN A 37 21.32 -3.11 -7.41
CA ASN A 37 21.21 -1.69 -7.14
C ASN A 37 19.87 -1.36 -6.50
N GLU A 38 19.90 -0.39 -5.58
CA GLU A 38 18.71 0.27 -5.06
C GLU A 38 18.91 1.79 -5.16
N ILE A 39 17.88 2.50 -5.59
CA ILE A 39 17.89 3.95 -5.77
C ILE A 39 16.55 4.54 -5.33
N ARG A 40 16.55 5.75 -4.74
CA ARG A 40 15.29 6.43 -4.41
C ARG A 40 14.57 6.74 -5.71
N LEU A 41 13.26 6.60 -5.74
CA LEU A 41 12.48 6.85 -6.95
C LEU A 41 12.71 8.27 -7.49
N ARG A 42 12.77 9.28 -6.61
CA ARG A 42 13.07 10.67 -6.97
C ARG A 42 14.43 10.82 -7.63
N ASP A 43 15.45 10.17 -7.08
CA ASP A 43 16.81 10.23 -7.63
C ASP A 43 16.87 9.53 -8.99
N MET A 44 16.16 8.40 -9.15
CA MET A 44 15.98 7.75 -10.45
C MET A 44 15.26 8.68 -11.44
N MET A 45 14.23 9.42 -11.02
CA MET A 45 13.54 10.38 -11.90
C MET A 45 14.49 11.48 -12.35
N ARG A 46 15.31 12.01 -11.45
CA ARG A 46 16.35 12.99 -11.78
C ARG A 46 17.35 12.44 -12.80
N GLU A 47 17.81 11.21 -12.63
CA GLU A 47 18.72 10.58 -13.59
C GLU A 47 18.08 10.42 -14.97
N ILE A 48 16.83 9.98 -15.03
CA ILE A 48 16.10 9.82 -16.30
C ILE A 48 15.88 11.18 -16.97
N ILE A 49 15.44 12.20 -16.22
CA ILE A 49 15.25 13.57 -16.74
C ILE A 49 16.57 14.12 -17.27
N LYS A 50 17.68 13.98 -16.52
CA LYS A 50 19.03 14.43 -16.95
C LYS A 50 19.49 13.77 -18.25
N ASN A 51 19.14 12.50 -18.46
CA ASN A 51 19.61 11.73 -19.59
C ASN A 51 18.70 11.82 -20.82
N HIS A 52 17.40 12.08 -20.64
CA HIS A 52 16.40 11.87 -21.68
C HIS A 52 15.46 13.05 -21.90
N SER A 53 15.45 14.06 -21.02
CA SER A 53 14.59 15.23 -21.12
C SER A 53 15.37 16.55 -20.97
N GLN A 54 14.65 17.68 -20.96
CA GLN A 54 15.16 19.00 -20.68
C GLN A 54 15.29 19.19 -19.17
N TYR A 55 16.45 18.81 -18.63
CA TYR A 55 16.75 19.01 -17.23
C TYR A 55 16.81 20.49 -16.85
N ASP A 56 16.21 20.80 -15.70
CA ASP A 56 16.26 22.09 -15.01
C ASP A 56 16.79 21.86 -13.58
N GLU A 57 17.62 22.77 -13.07
CA GLU A 57 18.19 22.67 -11.71
C GLU A 57 17.11 22.64 -10.62
N GLN A 58 15.92 23.18 -10.88
CA GLN A 58 14.77 23.10 -9.97
C GLN A 58 14.33 21.66 -9.69
N CYS A 59 14.62 20.72 -10.59
CA CYS A 59 14.34 19.29 -10.37
C CYS A 59 15.17 18.69 -9.21
N ASP A 60 16.21 19.37 -8.71
CA ASP A 60 16.98 18.92 -7.55
C ASP A 60 16.21 19.10 -6.23
N ASP A 61 15.17 19.94 -6.20
CA ASP A 61 14.24 20.03 -5.07
C ASP A 61 13.18 18.92 -5.15
N ASP A 62 12.90 18.26 -4.03
CA ASP A 62 11.97 17.12 -3.99
C ASP A 62 10.51 17.56 -4.22
N GLU A 63 10.10 18.71 -3.70
CA GLU A 63 8.71 19.22 -3.82
C GLU A 63 8.45 19.74 -5.23
N ILE A 64 9.40 20.48 -5.81
CA ILE A 64 9.27 20.97 -7.18
C ILE A 64 9.27 19.80 -8.19
N LEU A 65 10.11 18.79 -7.96
CA LEU A 65 10.09 17.58 -8.79
C LEU A 65 8.72 16.89 -8.77
N ASP A 66 8.06 16.80 -7.60
CA ASP A 66 6.70 16.24 -7.51
C ASP A 66 5.69 17.05 -8.31
N GLU A 67 5.74 18.37 -8.21
CA GLU A 67 4.85 19.27 -8.94
C GLU A 67 5.03 19.09 -10.45
N ILE A 68 6.27 19.12 -10.94
CA ILE A 68 6.59 18.92 -12.36
C ILE A 68 6.07 17.56 -12.84
N LEU A 69 6.34 16.47 -12.11
CA LEU A 69 5.88 15.14 -12.48
C LEU A 69 4.34 15.08 -12.49
N PHE A 70 3.68 15.71 -11.52
CA PHE A 70 2.23 15.75 -11.45
C PHE A 70 1.60 16.54 -12.60
N GLU A 71 2.16 17.70 -12.96
CA GLU A 71 1.70 18.51 -14.09
C GLU A 71 1.82 17.75 -15.42
N ASN A 72 2.94 17.04 -15.62
CA ASN A 72 3.17 16.25 -16.82
C ASN A 72 2.20 15.06 -16.99
N LEU A 73 1.49 14.63 -15.93
CA LEU A 73 0.42 13.64 -16.03
C LEU A 73 -0.81 14.16 -16.81
N GLN A 74 -0.92 15.46 -17.08
CA GLN A 74 -2.00 16.01 -17.91
C GLN A 74 -1.91 15.52 -19.37
N TYR A 75 -0.69 15.24 -19.85
CA TYR A 75 -0.40 14.81 -21.22
C TYR A 75 0.55 13.59 -21.22
N PRO A 76 0.12 12.46 -20.63
CA PRO A 76 1.01 11.38 -20.16
C PRO A 76 1.72 10.58 -21.27
N ALA A 77 1.37 10.80 -22.54
CA ALA A 77 1.92 10.07 -23.68
C ALA A 77 2.34 10.99 -24.83
N ASP A 78 2.31 12.31 -24.62
CA ASP A 78 2.61 13.28 -25.68
C ASP A 78 4.12 13.42 -25.90
N ASP A 79 4.92 13.30 -24.84
CA ASP A 79 6.38 13.36 -24.88
C ASP A 79 7.04 12.50 -23.80
N ILE A 80 8.37 12.61 -23.70
CA ILE A 80 9.17 11.86 -22.73
C ILE A 80 8.85 12.25 -21.29
N ASP A 81 8.49 13.51 -21.02
CA ASP A 81 8.19 13.98 -19.66
C ASP A 81 6.88 13.38 -19.16
N GLY A 82 5.87 13.30 -20.02
CA GLY A 82 4.64 12.56 -19.73
C GLY A 82 4.91 11.09 -19.39
N LEU A 83 5.79 10.42 -20.13
CA LEU A 83 6.15 9.02 -19.88
C LEU A 83 6.93 8.84 -18.57
N ILE A 84 7.85 9.76 -18.25
CA ILE A 84 8.57 9.79 -16.97
C ILE A 84 7.59 9.96 -15.81
N ALA A 85 6.65 10.89 -15.93
CA ALA A 85 5.60 11.11 -14.95
C ALA A 85 4.75 9.86 -14.70
N VAL A 86 4.31 9.18 -15.76
CA VAL A 86 3.57 7.91 -15.65
C VAL A 86 4.40 6.85 -14.95
N PHE A 87 5.68 6.70 -15.31
CA PHE A 87 6.57 5.74 -14.69
C PHE A 87 6.72 6.02 -13.18
N SER A 88 6.96 7.28 -12.79
CA SER A 88 7.04 7.69 -11.39
C SER A 88 5.77 7.33 -10.62
N MET A 89 4.60 7.71 -11.16
CA MET A 89 3.30 7.44 -10.54
C MET A 89 3.05 5.93 -10.36
N LEU A 90 3.35 5.12 -11.38
CA LEU A 90 3.18 3.67 -11.32
C LEU A 90 4.16 3.03 -10.32
N ALA A 91 5.41 3.48 -10.28
CA ALA A 91 6.41 2.98 -9.34
C ALA A 91 6.04 3.27 -7.88
N TRP A 92 5.57 4.49 -7.60
CA TRP A 92 5.05 4.89 -6.30
C TRP A 92 3.83 4.06 -5.91
N SER A 93 2.81 4.00 -6.78
CA SER A 93 1.60 3.20 -6.55
C SER A 93 1.92 1.73 -6.31
N HIS A 94 2.83 1.15 -7.09
CA HIS A 94 3.29 -0.23 -6.93
C HIS A 94 3.93 -0.46 -5.55
N SER A 95 4.76 0.46 -5.07
CA SER A 95 5.40 0.33 -3.77
C SER A 95 4.41 0.39 -2.60
N ASP A 96 3.40 1.26 -2.67
CA ASP A 96 2.34 1.36 -1.65
C ASP A 96 1.49 0.09 -1.62
N LEU A 97 1.06 -0.38 -2.81
CA LEU A 97 0.29 -1.63 -2.94
C LEU A 97 1.09 -2.83 -2.44
N ARG A 98 2.39 -2.90 -2.75
CA ARG A 98 3.27 -3.96 -2.26
C ARG A 98 3.39 -3.96 -0.74
N GLU A 99 3.55 -2.81 -0.09
CA GLU A 99 3.64 -2.77 1.38
C GLU A 99 2.29 -3.09 2.05
N ARG A 100 1.15 -2.73 1.43
CA ARG A 100 -0.17 -3.19 1.88
C ARG A 100 -0.31 -4.71 1.77
N LEU A 101 0.12 -5.29 0.64
CA LEU A 101 0.12 -6.73 0.44
C LEU A 101 1.04 -7.42 1.46
N LYS A 102 2.23 -6.88 1.71
CA LYS A 102 3.15 -7.40 2.72
C LYS A 102 2.54 -7.39 4.12
N ALA A 103 1.84 -6.32 4.49
CA ALA A 103 1.13 -6.24 5.77
C ALA A 103 0.04 -7.33 5.87
N TYR A 104 -0.70 -7.57 4.78
CA TYR A 104 -1.67 -8.66 4.70
C TYR A 104 -1.00 -10.05 4.82
N GLU A 105 0.05 -10.30 4.04
CA GLU A 105 0.80 -11.57 4.06
C GLU A 105 1.43 -11.86 5.43
N ASN A 106 1.86 -10.81 6.15
CA ASN A 106 2.40 -10.93 7.50
C ASN A 106 1.37 -11.40 8.54
N THR A 107 0.07 -11.33 8.24
CA THR A 107 -0.96 -11.93 9.11
C THR A 107 -0.92 -13.46 9.10
N GLY A 108 -0.33 -14.07 8.06
CA GLY A 108 -0.34 -15.51 7.85
C GLY A 108 -1.71 -16.09 7.49
N LEU A 109 -2.73 -15.24 7.28
CA LEU A 109 -4.08 -15.67 6.96
C LEU A 109 -4.29 -15.74 5.44
N THR A 110 -5.06 -16.73 5.00
CA THR A 110 -5.56 -16.78 3.62
C THR A 110 -6.80 -15.90 3.45
N PRO A 111 -7.15 -15.51 2.20
CA PRO A 111 -8.39 -14.77 1.93
C PRO A 111 -9.64 -15.47 2.47
N GLU A 112 -9.68 -16.80 2.39
CA GLU A 112 -10.78 -17.63 2.90
C GLU A 112 -10.88 -17.53 4.43
N GLN A 113 -9.75 -17.62 5.14
CA GLN A 113 -9.73 -17.49 6.60
C GLN A 113 -10.17 -16.10 7.06
N VAL A 114 -9.79 -15.04 6.34
CA VAL A 114 -10.25 -13.68 6.63
C VAL A 114 -11.76 -13.55 6.42
N GLN A 115 -12.30 -14.18 5.38
CA GLN A 115 -13.75 -14.19 5.13
C GLN A 115 -14.51 -14.96 6.22
N GLU A 116 -14.02 -16.12 6.66
CA GLU A 116 -14.60 -16.88 7.77
C GLU A 116 -14.63 -16.07 9.09
N LEU A 117 -13.54 -15.36 9.40
CA LEU A 117 -13.48 -14.48 10.58
C LEU A 117 -14.52 -13.36 10.49
N LYS A 118 -14.65 -12.73 9.31
CA LYS A 118 -15.64 -11.69 9.05
C LYS A 118 -17.07 -12.20 9.22
N GLU A 119 -17.38 -13.40 8.72
CA GLU A 119 -18.71 -14.02 8.87
C GLU A 119 -19.01 -14.37 10.31
N ARG A 120 -18.05 -14.97 11.03
CA ARG A 120 -18.16 -15.27 12.47
C ARG A 120 -18.47 -14.01 13.27
N ASP A 121 -17.74 -12.93 13.04
CA ASP A 121 -17.87 -11.71 13.83
C ASP A 121 -19.12 -10.89 13.42
N THR A 122 -19.55 -10.99 12.17
CA THR A 122 -20.85 -10.44 11.71
C THR A 122 -22.04 -11.24 12.27
N ALA A 123 -21.92 -12.57 12.37
CA ALA A 123 -22.92 -13.44 12.98
C ALA A 123 -23.04 -13.26 14.50
N LYS A 124 -21.99 -12.76 15.15
CA LYS A 124 -21.95 -12.40 16.58
C LYS A 124 -22.51 -11.01 16.92
N ARG A 125 -23.25 -10.34 16.00
CA ARG A 125 -24.09 -9.18 16.40
C ARG A 125 -24.84 -9.52 17.69
N PRO A 126 -24.94 -8.60 18.66
CA PRO A 126 -25.44 -8.92 19.99
C PRO A 126 -26.76 -9.66 19.85
N ILE A 127 -26.85 -10.83 20.49
CA ILE A 127 -28.12 -11.52 20.65
C ILE A 127 -29.08 -10.45 21.16
N LYS A 128 -30.17 -10.16 20.44
CA LYS A 128 -31.24 -9.33 20.97
C LYS A 128 -31.83 -10.09 22.16
N THR A 129 -31.27 -9.87 23.34
CA THR A 129 -31.73 -10.49 24.56
C THR A 129 -32.94 -9.71 25.05
N LYS A 130 -34.07 -9.90 24.36
CA LYS A 130 -35.37 -9.55 24.92
C LYS A 130 -35.66 -10.54 26.04
N GLY A 131 -35.80 -10.06 27.26
CA GLY A 131 -36.29 -10.90 28.36
C GLY A 131 -35.23 -11.65 29.17
N LEU A 132 -33.93 -11.32 29.07
CA LEU A 132 -32.94 -11.93 29.95
C LEU A 132 -33.16 -11.46 31.40
N LYS A 133 -33.23 -12.42 32.32
CA LYS A 133 -33.35 -12.15 33.76
C LYS A 133 -31.98 -12.15 34.41
N ASN A 134 -31.67 -11.14 35.22
CA ASN A 134 -30.49 -11.20 36.08
C ASN A 134 -30.69 -12.22 37.24
N PHE A 135 -29.65 -12.40 38.05
CA PHE A 135 -29.69 -13.26 39.25
C PHE A 135 -30.77 -12.89 40.28
N HIS A 136 -31.34 -11.69 40.18
CA HIS A 136 -32.43 -11.20 41.03
C HIS A 136 -33.81 -11.31 40.34
N GLY A 137 -33.87 -11.84 39.11
CA GLY A 137 -35.11 -12.02 38.35
C GLY A 137 -35.56 -10.81 37.52
N ASN A 138 -34.80 -9.71 37.51
CA ASN A 138 -35.16 -8.50 36.77
C ASN A 138 -34.87 -8.67 35.28
N ILE A 139 -35.82 -8.26 34.44
CA ILE A 139 -35.73 -8.32 32.98
C ILE A 139 -35.07 -7.05 32.47
N PHE A 140 -34.07 -7.19 31.60
CA PHE A 140 -33.44 -6.06 30.90
C PHE A 140 -33.66 -6.18 29.40
N ASP A 141 -33.77 -5.03 28.74
CA ASP A 141 -33.74 -4.89 27.29
C ASP A 141 -32.47 -4.11 26.89
N ASN A 142 -32.00 -4.28 25.65
CA ASN A 142 -30.72 -3.72 25.15
C ASN A 142 -30.57 -2.18 25.26
N ALA A 143 -31.62 -1.43 25.61
CA ALA A 143 -31.55 0.00 25.83
C ALA A 143 -30.84 0.37 27.15
N ASP A 144 -30.89 -0.51 28.16
CA ASP A 144 -30.39 -0.21 29.51
C ASP A 144 -28.88 -0.47 29.67
N LEU A 145 -28.25 -1.19 28.73
CA LEU A 145 -26.82 -1.51 28.75
C LEU A 145 -25.92 -0.39 28.17
N LEU A 146 -26.51 0.59 27.48
CA LEU A 146 -25.78 1.72 26.90
C LEU A 146 -25.57 2.88 27.89
N GLU A 147 -26.29 2.91 29.02
CA GLU A 147 -26.17 3.97 30.04
C GLU A 147 -25.20 3.59 31.20
N MET A 148 -24.51 2.46 31.12
CA MET A 148 -23.54 2.03 32.15
C MET A 148 -22.07 2.18 31.74
N GLU A 149 -21.79 2.78 30.57
CA GLU A 149 -20.43 3.04 30.07
C GLU A 149 -20.11 4.55 29.90
N GLU A 150 -20.85 5.45 30.57
CA GLU A 150 -20.42 6.84 30.86
C GLU A 150 -20.10 7.02 32.36
#